data_AF-A0A7W0KDT1-F1
#
_entry.id   AF-A0A7W0KDT1-F1
#
_cell.length_a   1.000
_cell.length_b   1.000
_cell.length_c   1.000
_cell.angle_alpha   90.00
_cell.angle_beta   90.00
_cell.angle_gamma   90.00
#
_symmetry.space_group_name_H-M   'P 1'
#
loop_
_entity.id
_entity.type
_entity.pdbx_description
1 polymer ?
#
loop_
_entity_poly.entity_id
_entity_poly.type
_entity_poly.pdbx_seq_one_letter_code
_entity_poly.pdbx_strand_id
1 'polypeptide(L)'
;MAQQSNIGPFNILLDQFRRGQIDRRRFLTGAGLLGISASAAGVLANPTGGLAQGTPAGTPATALERPAVGSEGQTRGEGDQLRIIWWQAPSLLSPHQNGDSSASSRVIEPLLTYFPGEQLGAVLLDEVPSVENGLLAEDLSTVT
;
A
#
# COMPACT_ATOMS: atom_id res chain seq x y z
N MET A 1 -4.87 -37.56 23.63
CA MET A 1 -3.67 -36.92 24.22
C MET A 1 -3.72 -35.43 23.89
N ALA A 2 -4.29 -34.62 24.78
CA ALA A 2 -4.38 -33.18 24.59
C ALA A 2 -3.06 -32.56 25.08
N GLN A 3 -2.24 -32.09 24.13
CA GLN A 3 -1.00 -31.41 24.44
C GLN A 3 -1.35 -30.02 24.99
N GLN A 4 -1.32 -29.90 26.32
CA GLN A 4 -1.46 -28.64 27.03
C GLN A 4 -0.30 -27.73 26.57
N SER A 5 -0.60 -26.84 25.62
CA SER A 5 0.30 -25.75 25.27
C SER A 5 0.55 -24.94 26.53
N ASN A 6 1.81 -24.80 26.89
CA ASN A 6 2.23 -23.99 28.02
C ASN A 6 2.07 -22.52 27.58
N ILE A 7 0.89 -21.94 27.79
CA ILE A 7 0.52 -20.61 27.27
C ILE A 7 1.14 -19.55 28.19
N GLY A 8 2.44 -19.32 28.01
CA GLY A 8 3.11 -18.18 28.63
C GLY A 8 2.54 -16.85 28.11
N PRO A 9 2.58 -15.77 28.89
CA PRO A 9 2.03 -14.46 28.52
C PRO A 9 2.59 -13.92 27.20
N PHE A 10 3.83 -14.29 26.87
CA PHE A 10 4.45 -13.96 25.60
C PHE A 10 3.80 -14.67 24.39
N ASN A 11 3.43 -15.94 24.53
CA ASN A 11 2.80 -16.70 23.43
C ASN A 11 1.41 -16.14 23.11
N ILE A 12 0.67 -15.65 24.12
CA ILE A 12 -0.59 -14.94 23.92
C ILE A 12 -0.36 -13.65 23.12
N LEU A 13 0.61 -12.86 23.53
CA LEU A 13 0.94 -11.59 22.87
C LEU A 13 1.37 -11.83 21.40
N LEU A 14 2.16 -12.87 21.15
CA LEU A 14 2.59 -13.25 19.81
C LEU A 14 1.42 -13.74 18.95
N ASP A 15 0.49 -14.52 19.52
CA ASP A 15 -0.71 -14.98 18.81
C ASP A 15 -1.63 -13.82 18.46
N GLN A 16 -1.85 -12.87 19.39
CA GLN A 16 -2.61 -11.64 19.13
C GLN A 16 -1.98 -10.80 18.01
N PHE A 17 -0.65 -10.67 17.99
CA PHE A 17 0.07 -9.96 16.93
C PHE A 17 -0.07 -10.68 15.57
N ARG A 18 0.11 -12.01 15.55
CA ARG A 18 -0.03 -12.82 14.33
C ARG A 18 -1.45 -12.81 13.75
N ARG A 19 -2.46 -12.71 14.62
CA ARG A 19 -3.88 -12.56 14.23
C ARG A 19 -4.26 -11.13 13.86
N GLY A 20 -3.33 -10.18 13.89
CA GLY A 20 -3.60 -8.77 13.56
C GLY A 20 -4.45 -8.03 14.59
N GLN A 21 -4.57 -8.54 15.82
CA GLN A 21 -5.37 -7.91 16.89
C GLN A 21 -4.62 -6.78 17.59
N ILE A 22 -3.29 -6.73 17.46
CA ILE A 22 -2.43 -5.68 18.03
C ILE A 22 -1.37 -5.25 17.01
N ASP A 23 -1.02 -3.96 16.99
CA ASP A 23 0.02 -3.44 16.10
C ASP A 23 1.43 -3.77 16.58
N ARG A 24 2.39 -3.62 15.66
CA ARG A 24 3.82 -3.73 15.94
C ARG A 24 4.25 -2.91 17.16
N ARG A 25 3.74 -1.69 17.34
CA ARG A 25 4.08 -0.85 18.50
C ARG A 25 3.62 -1.48 19.81
N ARG A 26 2.36 -1.92 19.90
CA ARG A 26 1.80 -2.59 21.08
C ARG A 26 2.51 -3.90 21.38
N PHE A 27 2.84 -4.67 20.34
CA PHE A 27 3.63 -5.90 20.46
C PHE A 27 5.04 -5.63 20.99
N LEU A 28 5.78 -4.65 20.42
CA LEU A 28 7.15 -4.33 20.86
C LEU A 28 7.18 -3.84 22.31
N THR A 29 6.22 -2.99 22.71
CA THR A 29 6.10 -2.54 24.10
C THR A 29 5.76 -3.69 25.05
N GLY A 30 4.78 -4.53 24.70
CA GLY A 30 4.40 -5.69 25.51
C GLY A 30 5.51 -6.74 25.62
N ALA A 31 6.22 -7.00 24.52
CA ALA A 31 7.35 -7.92 24.51
C ALA A 31 8.51 -7.40 25.38
N GLY A 32 8.78 -6.08 25.33
CA GLY A 32 9.75 -5.44 26.21
C GLY A 32 9.40 -5.56 27.70
N LEU A 33 8.13 -5.38 28.06
CA LEU A 33 7.64 -5.59 29.43
C LEU A 33 7.77 -7.04 29.91
N LEU A 34 7.72 -8.01 28.99
CA LEU A 34 7.93 -9.43 29.25
C LEU A 34 9.41 -9.83 29.20
N GLY A 35 10.34 -8.87 29.10
CA GLY A 35 11.79 -9.11 29.12
C GLY A 35 12.38 -9.54 27.78
N ILE A 36 11.63 -9.46 26.68
CA ILE A 36 12.14 -9.73 25.34
C ILE A 36 12.88 -8.50 24.83
N SER A 37 14.10 -8.68 24.33
CA SER A 37 14.89 -7.58 23.78
C SER A 37 14.22 -6.97 22.54
N ALA A 38 14.46 -5.68 22.31
CA ALA A 38 13.94 -4.97 21.14
C ALA A 38 14.32 -5.65 19.81
N SER A 39 15.53 -6.22 19.73
CA SER A 39 15.99 -6.97 18.55
C SER A 39 15.23 -8.28 18.36
N ALA A 40 15.05 -9.08 19.42
CA ALA A 40 14.32 -10.34 19.33
C ALA A 40 12.83 -10.12 19.01
N ALA A 41 12.20 -9.13 19.66
CA ALA A 41 10.84 -8.72 19.34
C ALA A 41 10.75 -8.15 17.91
N GLY A 42 11.76 -7.40 17.47
CA GLY A 42 11.84 -6.82 16.13
C GLY A 42 11.89 -7.86 15.00
N VAL A 43 12.60 -8.98 15.22
CA VAL A 43 12.65 -10.13 14.29
C VAL A 43 11.27 -10.79 14.20
N LEU A 44 10.60 -11.03 15.33
CA LEU A 44 9.27 -11.65 15.37
C LEU A 44 8.17 -10.75 14.82
N ALA A 45 8.33 -9.44 14.96
CA ALA A 45 7.39 -8.45 14.46
C ALA A 45 7.53 -8.17 12.96
N ASN A 46 8.56 -8.71 12.30
CA ASN A 46 8.82 -8.47 10.88
C ASN A 46 8.26 -9.62 10.03
N PRO A 47 7.23 -9.39 9.20
CA PRO A 47 6.62 -10.44 8.38
C PRO A 47 7.55 -11.05 7.33
N THR A 48 8.69 -10.40 7.03
CA THR A 48 9.66 -10.85 6.02
C THR A 48 10.87 -11.58 6.57
N GLY A 49 10.95 -11.82 7.89
CA GLY A 49 12.06 -12.59 8.47
C GLY A 49 13.43 -11.94 8.24
N GLY A 50 13.72 -10.82 8.90
CA GLY A 50 15.09 -10.32 9.15
C GLY A 50 15.96 -9.89 7.96
N LEU A 51 15.63 -10.25 6.72
CA LEU A 51 16.31 -9.82 5.51
C LEU A 51 15.25 -9.23 4.58
N ALA A 52 15.39 -7.95 4.22
CA ALA A 52 14.56 -7.34 3.21
C ALA A 52 14.88 -7.95 1.83
N GLN A 53 14.37 -9.15 1.57
CA GLN A 53 14.24 -9.69 0.22
C GLN A 53 12.98 -9.08 -0.38
N GLY A 54 13.17 -8.36 -1.49
CA GLY A 54 12.07 -7.80 -2.27
C GLY A 54 11.05 -8.91 -2.58
N THR A 55 9.80 -8.67 -2.22
CA THR A 55 8.70 -9.60 -2.47
C THR A 55 8.57 -9.78 -3.99
N PRO A 56 8.65 -11.01 -4.54
CA PRO A 56 8.39 -11.24 -5.95
C PRO A 56 6.89 -11.08 -6.23
N ALA A 57 6.60 -10.44 -7.37
CA ALA A 57 5.34 -10.39 -8.11
C ALA A 57 4.05 -10.22 -7.28
N GLY A 58 3.51 -8.99 -7.29
CA GLY A 58 2.18 -8.72 -6.77
C GLY A 58 1.10 -9.55 -7.47
N THR A 59 0.54 -10.51 -6.76
CA THR A 59 -0.81 -11.02 -7.02
C THR A 59 -1.76 -9.81 -6.95
N PRO A 60 -2.68 -9.61 -7.90
CA PRO A 60 -3.64 -8.51 -7.82
C PRO A 60 -4.47 -8.70 -6.54
N ALA A 61 -4.25 -7.82 -5.57
CA ALA A 61 -5.02 -7.80 -4.35
C ALA A 61 -6.46 -7.44 -4.72
N THR A 62 -7.36 -8.40 -4.57
CA THR A 62 -8.78 -8.16 -4.32
C THR A 62 -8.88 -7.08 -3.25
N ALA A 63 -9.55 -5.98 -3.59
CA ALA A 63 -9.83 -4.79 -2.76
C ALA A 63 -8.98 -4.69 -1.48
N LEU A 64 -7.90 -3.91 -1.53
CA LEU A 64 -7.10 -3.56 -0.35
C LEU A 64 -8.05 -2.98 0.72
N GLU A 65 -8.38 -3.80 1.71
CA GLU A 65 -9.20 -3.39 2.85
C GLU A 65 -8.44 -2.31 3.62
N ARG A 66 -9.15 -1.24 4.01
CA ARG A 66 -8.55 -0.14 4.78
C ARG A 66 -7.87 -0.73 6.03
N PRO A 67 -6.66 -0.28 6.40
CA PRO A 67 -6.03 -0.73 7.63
C PRO A 67 -6.96 -0.55 8.83
N ALA A 68 -7.35 -1.64 9.48
CA ALA A 68 -8.29 -1.63 10.59
C ALA A 68 -7.79 -0.86 11.82
N VAL A 69 -6.47 -0.65 11.92
CA VAL A 69 -5.80 -0.01 13.05
C VAL A 69 -4.97 1.18 12.58
N GLY A 70 -5.03 2.29 13.31
CA GLY A 70 -4.35 3.55 12.96
C GLY A 70 -5.11 4.43 11.96
N SER A 71 -6.33 4.02 11.54
CA SER A 71 -7.24 4.82 10.71
C SER A 71 -8.68 4.82 11.24
N GLU A 72 -8.86 4.51 12.53
CA GLU A 72 -10.15 4.50 13.21
C GLU A 72 -10.77 5.90 13.19
N GLY A 73 -12.04 5.98 12.78
CA GLY A 73 -12.74 7.26 12.70
C GLY A 73 -12.33 8.15 11.51
N GLN A 74 -11.23 7.85 10.82
CA GLN A 74 -10.78 8.63 9.67
C GLN A 74 -11.60 8.29 8.43
N THR A 75 -11.94 9.29 7.63
CA THR A 75 -12.49 9.15 6.28
C THR A 75 -11.38 9.21 5.22
N ARG A 76 -11.68 8.79 3.98
CA ARG A 76 -10.68 8.85 2.90
C ARG A 76 -10.29 10.31 2.68
N GLY A 77 -8.99 10.61 2.74
CA GLY A 77 -8.47 11.97 2.56
C GLY A 77 -8.35 12.79 3.84
N GLU A 78 -8.72 12.24 5.00
CA GLU A 78 -8.61 12.94 6.30
C GLU A 78 -7.20 12.87 6.91
N GLY A 79 -6.30 12.07 6.33
CA GLY A 79 -4.90 12.05 6.73
C GLY A 79 -4.17 13.32 6.30
N ASP A 80 -3.25 13.80 7.14
CA ASP A 80 -2.39 14.96 6.84
C ASP A 80 -1.14 14.51 6.05
N GLN A 81 -0.01 14.29 6.73
CA GLN A 81 1.24 13.98 6.05
C GLN A 81 1.35 12.50 5.62
N LEU A 82 1.35 12.25 4.31
CA LEU A 82 1.68 10.94 3.73
C LEU A 82 3.20 10.77 3.56
N ARG A 83 3.78 9.76 4.23
CA ARG A 83 5.19 9.37 4.07
C ARG A 83 5.27 8.05 3.32
N ILE A 84 6.01 8.04 2.21
CA ILE A 84 6.12 6.87 1.33
C ILE A 84 7.57 6.44 1.24
N ILE A 85 7.82 5.13 1.39
CA ILE A 85 9.12 4.53 1.09
C ILE A 85 9.12 4.17 -0.39
N TRP A 86 10.09 4.70 -1.14
CA TRP A 86 10.24 4.44 -2.57
C TRP A 86 11.49 3.59 -2.81
N TRP A 87 11.42 2.67 -3.78
CA TRP A 87 12.49 1.70 -4.03
C TRP A 87 13.74 2.34 -4.69
N GLN A 88 13.56 3.46 -5.38
CA GLN A 88 14.63 4.32 -5.88
C GLN A 88 14.30 5.77 -5.51
N ALA A 89 15.31 6.58 -5.18
CA ALA A 89 15.11 8.00 -4.99
C ALA A 89 14.76 8.69 -6.34
N PRO A 90 13.67 9.46 -6.42
CA PRO A 90 13.36 10.24 -7.62
C PRO A 90 14.44 11.29 -7.89
N SER A 91 14.94 11.32 -9.12
CA SER A 91 15.97 12.22 -9.62
C SER A 91 15.40 13.39 -10.41
N LEU A 92 14.25 13.20 -11.09
CA LEU A 92 13.58 14.23 -11.87
C LEU A 92 12.06 14.01 -11.88
N LEU A 93 11.30 15.06 -11.52
CA LEU A 93 9.83 15.08 -11.49
C LEU A 93 9.24 15.73 -12.74
N SER A 94 9.69 15.31 -13.93
CA SER A 94 9.16 15.79 -15.20
C SER A 94 8.82 14.60 -16.10
N PRO A 95 7.54 14.42 -16.48
CA PRO A 95 7.12 13.28 -17.30
C PRO A 95 7.52 13.43 -18.78
N HIS A 96 7.86 14.65 -19.24
CA HIS A 96 8.21 14.92 -20.64
C HIS A 96 9.69 14.72 -20.96
N GLN A 97 10.51 14.56 -19.92
CA GLN A 97 11.91 14.21 -20.03
C GLN A 97 12.09 12.74 -19.65
N ASN A 98 13.27 12.17 -19.93
CA ASN A 98 13.67 10.85 -19.42
C ASN A 98 13.90 10.90 -17.90
N GLY A 99 12.84 11.16 -17.14
CA GLY A 99 12.81 11.24 -15.69
C GLY A 99 12.00 10.10 -15.06
N ASP A 100 11.78 10.20 -13.75
CA ASP A 100 11.11 9.16 -12.97
C ASP A 100 9.59 9.24 -13.16
N SER A 101 9.05 8.51 -14.14
CA SER A 101 7.62 8.51 -14.46
C SER A 101 6.72 8.13 -13.27
N SER A 102 7.17 7.18 -12.46
CA SER A 102 6.46 6.74 -11.25
C SER A 102 6.39 7.84 -10.19
N ALA A 103 7.39 8.71 -10.07
CA ALA A 103 7.36 9.83 -9.14
C ALA A 103 6.67 11.07 -9.74
N SER A 104 6.91 11.34 -11.03
CA SER A 104 6.33 12.46 -11.76
C SER A 104 4.80 12.42 -11.81
N SER A 105 4.22 11.22 -11.93
CA SER A 105 2.77 10.99 -11.87
C SER A 105 2.11 11.31 -10.52
N ARG A 106 2.88 11.64 -9.47
CA ARG A 106 2.32 12.10 -8.18
C ARG A 106 2.17 13.62 -8.12
N VAL A 107 2.76 14.34 -9.07
CA VAL A 107 2.75 15.81 -9.13
C VAL A 107 1.97 16.32 -10.34
N ILE A 108 1.89 15.52 -11.41
CA ILE A 108 1.17 15.86 -12.64
C ILE A 108 -0.13 15.06 -12.72
N GLU A 109 -1.22 15.77 -13.01
CA GLU A 109 -2.53 15.19 -13.26
C GLU A 109 -2.73 14.99 -14.78
N PRO A 110 -2.99 13.75 -15.24
CA PRO A 110 -3.22 13.48 -16.65
C PRO A 110 -4.68 13.79 -17.05
N LEU A 111 -4.95 13.86 -18.37
CA LEU A 111 -6.32 13.89 -18.89
C LEU A 111 -7.02 12.53 -18.71
N LEU A 112 -6.30 11.46 -19.04
CA LEU A 112 -6.75 10.07 -19.00
C LEU A 112 -5.71 9.21 -18.27
N THR A 113 -6.16 8.17 -17.58
CA THR A 113 -5.27 7.19 -16.94
C THR A 113 -5.79 5.77 -17.13
N TYR A 114 -4.92 4.78 -16.94
CA TYR A 114 -5.32 3.38 -16.90
C TYR A 114 -5.55 2.96 -15.46
N PHE A 115 -6.77 2.48 -15.19
CA PHE A 115 -7.10 1.83 -13.93
C PHE A 115 -6.64 0.37 -13.91
N PRO A 116 -6.58 -0.26 -12.73
CA PRO A 116 -6.36 -1.70 -12.63
C PRO A 116 -7.35 -2.47 -13.53
N GLY A 117 -6.85 -3.44 -14.30
CA GLY A 117 -7.65 -4.17 -15.29
C GLY A 117 -7.66 -3.54 -16.69
N GLU A 118 -6.70 -2.66 -16.99
CA GLU A 118 -6.49 -2.06 -18.33
C GLU A 118 -7.67 -1.19 -18.81
N GLN A 119 -8.51 -0.74 -17.88
CA GLN A 119 -9.62 0.15 -18.19
C GLN A 119 -9.14 1.60 -18.29
N LEU A 120 -9.48 2.26 -19.39
CA LEU A 120 -9.22 3.69 -19.56
C LEU A 120 -10.22 4.51 -18.72
N GLY A 121 -9.70 5.50 -17.99
CA GLY A 121 -10.47 6.33 -17.08
C GLY A 121 -10.17 7.81 -17.26
N ALA A 122 -11.21 8.63 -17.14
CA ALA A 122 -11.11 10.08 -17.14
C ALA A 122 -10.61 10.59 -15.78
N VAL A 123 -9.66 11.53 -15.80
CA VAL A 123 -9.14 12.20 -14.60
C VAL A 123 -9.49 13.69 -14.64
N LEU A 124 -8.94 14.43 -15.60
CA LEU A 124 -9.28 15.85 -15.84
C LEU A 124 -10.34 16.03 -16.94
N LEU A 125 -10.60 15.01 -17.74
CA LEU A 125 -11.72 15.02 -18.68
C LEU A 125 -13.03 14.68 -17.97
N ASP A 126 -14.14 15.14 -18.53
CA ASP A 126 -15.48 14.79 -18.03
C ASP A 126 -15.84 13.33 -18.35
N GLU A 127 -15.45 12.85 -19.53
CA GLU A 127 -15.66 11.46 -19.96
C GLU A 127 -14.52 10.95 -20.84
N VAL A 128 -14.46 9.63 -21.04
CA VAL A 128 -13.45 9.00 -21.91
C VAL A 128 -13.89 9.17 -23.37
N PRO A 129 -13.09 9.79 -24.24
CA PRO A 129 -13.45 9.95 -25.65
C PRO A 129 -13.61 8.60 -26.35
N SER A 130 -14.72 8.40 -27.05
CA SER A 130 -15.03 7.19 -27.81
C SER A 130 -15.78 7.54 -29.11
N VAL A 131 -15.91 6.57 -30.01
CA VAL A 131 -16.70 6.76 -31.22
C VAL A 131 -18.20 6.84 -30.87
N GLU A 132 -18.63 6.08 -29.88
CA GLU A 132 -20.04 5.98 -29.47
C GLU A 132 -20.58 7.29 -28.86
N ASN A 133 -19.76 8.02 -28.11
CA ASN A 133 -20.12 9.34 -27.59
C ASN A 133 -19.82 10.49 -28.56
N GLY A 134 -19.28 10.19 -29.76
CA GLY A 134 -18.99 11.18 -30.80
C GLY A 134 -17.81 12.10 -30.50
N LEU A 135 -17.05 11.85 -29.42
CA LEU A 135 -15.87 12.63 -29.05
C LEU A 135 -14.60 12.18 -29.79
N LEU A 136 -14.64 10.99 -30.39
CA LEU A 136 -13.59 10.46 -31.24
C LEU A 136 -14.13 10.25 -32.65
N ALA A 137 -13.48 10.85 -33.65
CA ALA A 137 -13.85 10.63 -35.04
C ALA A 137 -13.60 9.17 -35.46
N GLU A 138 -14.48 8.60 -36.30
CA GLU A 138 -14.35 7.21 -36.80
C GLU A 138 -13.02 6.95 -37.53
N ASP A 139 -12.47 7.99 -38.16
CA ASP A 139 -11.18 7.94 -38.86
C ASP A 139 -9.97 8.22 -37.95
N LEU A 140 -10.20 8.43 -36.64
CA LEU A 140 -9.22 8.74 -35.61
C LEU A 140 -8.40 10.02 -35.86
N SER A 141 -8.89 10.91 -36.73
CA SER A 141 -8.19 12.15 -37.08
C SER A 141 -8.32 13.24 -36.02
N THR A 142 -9.38 13.20 -35.21
CA THR A 142 -9.72 14.22 -34.23
C THR A 142 -10.28 13.61 -32.95
N VAL A 143 -9.95 14.24 -31.82
CA VAL A 143 -10.47 13.93 -30.49
C VAL A 143 -10.86 15.25 -29.81
N THR A 144 -12.03 15.27 -29.19
CA THR A 144 -12.58 16.45 -28.47
C THR A 144 -12.81 16.12 -27.01
#